data_AF-A0AAD5A1W4-F1
#
_entry.id   AF-A0AAD5A1W4-F1
#
_cell.length_a   1.000
_cell.length_b   1.000
_cell.length_c   1.000
_cell.angle_alpha   90.00
_cell.angle_beta   90.00
_cell.angle_gamma   90.00
#
_symmetry.space_group_name_H-M   'P 1'
#
loop_
_entity.id
_entity.type
_entity.pdbx_description
1 polymer ?
#
loop_
_entity_poly.entity_id
_entity_poly.type
_entity_poly.pdbx_seq_one_letter_code
_entity_poly.pdbx_strand_id
1 'polypeptide(L)'
;MIETQRKAFLQHLLSAAESSDLLPDIGIDYSLVKYSGLNSAAELENSITQVIKDMCSRIPDYVQCLGSALAAFKNIPNAVGLGALALSIALELTISVAGEERESHDSTLYMMQRVFAEEKASGVRDLIEEYLKRLRMYFHQPTRVLMETERLEKQLSEQLTRLKNSMLHDNQMSSRSLKHWTNGAAFHLQMLIHAARLKMQSTSEHKEQLQFHQTSIISVLDCYQFDLEQLLDKYKAYKKSTIKISHPARWVALLHPLLILTTHHLWEVQDKELNRKSPTLSFNIFSVLPYFSSCVYVDYMFDNWAQIKELKSYFGDLKNKTMDLILQNSEFNIQKVQFV
;
A
#
# COMPACT_ATOMS: atom_id res chain seq x y z
N MET A 1 -28.22 10.21 25.38
CA MET A 1 -27.23 9.88 26.42
C MET A 1 -26.60 8.50 26.20
N ILE A 2 -27.38 7.42 26.05
CA ILE A 2 -26.87 6.04 25.85
C ILE A 2 -26.05 5.88 24.57
N GLU A 3 -26.52 6.39 23.43
CA GLU A 3 -25.79 6.27 22.14
C GLU A 3 -24.46 7.06 22.15
N THR A 4 -24.43 8.21 22.82
CA THR A 4 -23.21 9.02 23.01
C THR A 4 -22.16 8.26 23.84
N GLN A 5 -22.59 7.61 24.93
CA GLN A 5 -21.71 6.80 25.77
C GLN A 5 -21.19 5.56 25.02
N ARG A 6 -22.06 4.90 24.24
CA ARG A 6 -21.69 3.77 23.38
C ARG A 6 -20.64 4.17 22.35
N LYS A 7 -20.83 5.30 21.66
CA LYS A 7 -19.87 5.80 20.67
C LYS A 7 -18.51 6.13 21.32
N ALA A 8 -18.50 6.80 22.47
CA ALA A 8 -17.28 7.11 23.19
C ALA A 8 -16.52 5.84 23.61
N PHE A 9 -17.23 4.80 24.06
CA PHE A 9 -16.62 3.52 24.40
C PHE A 9 -16.01 2.81 23.18
N LEU A 10 -16.74 2.75 22.05
CA LEU A 10 -16.24 2.19 20.80
C LEU A 10 -14.99 2.92 20.29
N GLN A 11 -14.98 4.25 20.43
CA GLN A 11 -13.82 5.07 20.09
C GLN A 11 -12.61 4.73 20.97
N HIS A 12 -12.79 4.58 22.29
CA HIS A 12 -11.70 4.20 23.18
C HIS A 12 -11.13 2.82 22.85
N LEU A 13 -11.99 1.85 22.52
CA LEU A 13 -11.54 0.52 22.08
C LEU A 13 -10.73 0.60 20.79
N LEU A 14 -11.18 1.40 19.82
CA LEU A 14 -10.47 1.58 18.55
C LEU A 14 -9.09 2.21 18.78
N SER A 15 -9.00 3.28 19.57
CA SER A 15 -7.73 3.92 19.88
C SER A 15 -6.76 2.99 20.63
N ALA A 16 -7.27 2.13 21.51
CA ALA A 16 -6.45 1.11 22.16
C ALA A 16 -5.95 0.05 21.16
N ALA A 17 -6.78 -0.35 20.21
CA ALA A 17 -6.37 -1.26 19.13
C ALA A 17 -5.31 -0.62 18.21
N GLU A 18 -5.45 0.66 17.87
CA GLU A 18 -4.45 1.44 17.12
C GLU A 18 -3.11 1.47 17.84
N SER A 19 -3.11 1.78 19.14
CA SER A 19 -1.89 1.86 19.95
C SER A 19 -1.15 0.53 20.15
N SER A 20 -1.75 -0.60 19.75
CA SER A 20 -1.22 -1.95 19.94
C SER A 20 -1.12 -2.73 18.64
N ASP A 21 -1.11 -2.04 17.50
CA ASP A 21 -0.94 -2.63 16.18
C ASP A 21 -1.91 -3.79 15.92
N LEU A 22 -3.16 -3.64 16.40
CA LEU A 22 -4.25 -4.59 16.15
C LEU A 22 -5.00 -4.28 14.86
N LEU A 23 -4.75 -3.13 14.25
CA LEU A 23 -5.22 -2.78 12.93
C LEU A 23 -4.12 -3.16 11.93
N PRO A 24 -4.29 -4.28 11.21
CA PRO A 24 -3.27 -4.73 10.28
C PRO A 24 -3.21 -3.81 9.07
N ASP A 25 -2.02 -3.49 8.60
CA ASP A 25 -1.85 -2.68 7.41
C ASP A 25 -2.44 -3.38 6.17
N ILE A 26 -3.53 -2.81 5.63
CA ILE A 26 -4.18 -3.25 4.37
C ILE A 26 -4.02 -2.23 3.24
N GLY A 27 -3.33 -1.12 3.54
CA GLY A 27 -3.17 0.02 2.65
C GLY A 27 -2.27 -0.28 1.45
N ILE A 28 -2.25 0.67 0.52
CA ILE A 28 -1.28 0.68 -0.57
C ILE A 28 0.04 1.23 -0.01
N ASP A 29 1.16 0.57 -0.30
CA ASP A 29 2.48 0.96 0.18
C ASP A 29 2.79 2.39 -0.22
N TYR A 30 3.32 3.16 0.73
CA TYR A 30 3.57 4.57 0.53
C TYR A 30 4.56 4.83 -0.61
N SER A 31 5.49 3.91 -0.91
CA SER A 31 6.43 4.06 -2.04
C SER A 31 5.68 4.01 -3.37
N LEU A 32 4.71 3.10 -3.50
CA LEU A 32 3.87 3.04 -4.67
C LEU A 32 2.99 4.30 -4.78
N VAL A 33 2.38 4.74 -3.69
CA VAL A 33 1.59 5.99 -3.66
C VAL A 33 2.45 7.19 -4.06
N LYS A 34 3.63 7.35 -3.46
CA LYS A 34 4.61 8.43 -3.70
C LYS A 34 4.95 8.59 -5.18
N TYR A 35 5.22 7.49 -5.88
CA TYR A 35 5.59 7.55 -7.30
C TYR A 35 4.41 7.40 -8.26
N SER A 36 3.20 7.06 -7.82
CA SER A 36 2.03 6.91 -8.69
C SER A 36 1.36 8.22 -9.13
N GLY A 37 1.68 9.34 -8.47
CA GLY A 37 1.03 10.63 -8.69
C GLY A 37 1.69 11.53 -9.75
N LEU A 38 1.03 12.65 -10.03
CA LEU A 38 1.54 13.71 -10.92
C LEU A 38 2.83 14.36 -10.41
N ASN A 39 3.09 14.28 -9.09
CA ASN A 39 4.33 14.80 -8.49
C ASN A 39 5.52 13.82 -8.58
N SER A 40 5.37 12.66 -9.23
CA SER A 40 6.36 11.56 -9.19
C SER A 40 7.78 11.94 -9.61
N ALA A 41 7.93 12.86 -10.57
CA ALA A 41 9.24 13.37 -10.97
C ALA A 41 9.93 14.18 -9.84
N ALA A 42 9.19 15.07 -9.18
CA ALA A 42 9.73 15.86 -8.08
C ALA A 42 10.01 14.97 -6.85
N GLU A 43 9.16 13.99 -6.58
CA GLU A 43 9.40 12.99 -5.53
C GLU A 43 10.68 12.20 -5.79
N LEU A 44 10.95 11.85 -7.04
CA LEU A 44 12.18 11.19 -7.46
C LEU A 44 13.40 12.08 -7.24
N GLU A 45 13.36 13.32 -7.72
CA GLU A 45 14.43 14.30 -7.51
C GLU A 45 14.72 14.52 -6.02
N ASN A 46 13.68 14.72 -5.20
CA ASN A 46 13.82 14.89 -3.76
C ASN A 46 14.43 13.65 -3.08
N SER A 47 13.96 12.45 -3.44
CA SER A 47 14.47 11.20 -2.87
C SER A 47 15.95 11.01 -3.19
N ILE A 48 16.33 11.23 -4.44
CA ILE A 48 17.72 11.07 -4.87
C ILE A 48 18.61 12.13 -4.22
N THR A 49 18.17 13.39 -4.18
CA THR A 49 18.90 14.48 -3.52
C THR A 49 19.17 14.13 -2.06
N GLN A 50 18.15 13.64 -1.35
CA GLN A 50 18.29 13.25 0.05
C GLN A 50 19.28 12.09 0.21
N VAL A 51 19.18 11.05 -0.62
CA VAL A 51 20.10 9.89 -0.57
C VAL A 51 21.54 10.32 -0.86
N ILE A 52 21.78 11.17 -1.87
CA ILE A 52 23.11 11.69 -2.21
C ILE A 52 23.67 12.55 -1.06
N LYS A 53 22.88 13.49 -0.54
CA LYS A 53 23.29 14.38 0.56
C LYS A 53 23.70 13.60 1.80
N ASP A 54 22.87 12.63 2.18
CA ASP A 54 23.14 11.76 3.33
C ASP A 54 24.45 10.97 3.12
N MET A 55 24.71 10.50 1.89
CA MET A 55 25.93 9.77 1.56
C MET A 55 27.18 10.66 1.59
N CYS A 56 27.15 11.81 0.91
CA CYS A 56 28.26 12.77 0.88
C CYS A 56 28.62 13.28 2.28
N SER A 57 27.62 13.43 3.17
CA SER A 57 27.85 13.82 4.56
C SER A 57 28.65 12.78 5.38
N ARG A 58 28.61 11.51 4.96
CA ARG A 58 29.25 10.39 5.68
C ARG A 58 30.65 10.08 5.16
N ILE A 59 30.90 10.24 3.87
CA ILE A 59 32.17 9.87 3.24
C ILE A 59 32.59 10.96 2.23
N PRO A 60 33.56 11.84 2.57
CA PRO A 60 33.97 12.96 1.71
C PRO A 60 34.62 12.55 0.38
N ASP A 61 35.35 11.43 0.34
CA ASP A 61 36.06 10.95 -0.86
C ASP A 61 35.15 10.23 -1.88
N TYR A 62 33.84 10.19 -1.60
CA TYR A 62 32.88 9.33 -2.28
C TYR A 62 32.33 9.90 -3.60
N VAL A 63 32.49 11.22 -3.80
CA VAL A 63 31.89 11.96 -4.93
C VAL A 63 32.33 11.42 -6.29
N GLN A 64 33.58 10.97 -6.41
CA GLN A 64 34.12 10.45 -7.67
C GLN A 64 33.56 9.06 -8.03
N CYS A 65 33.44 8.16 -7.05
CA CYS A 65 32.84 6.84 -7.25
C CYS A 65 31.35 6.96 -7.59
N LEU A 66 30.62 7.79 -6.85
CA LEU A 66 29.20 8.04 -7.09
C LEU A 66 28.94 8.66 -8.47
N GLY A 67 29.76 9.62 -8.90
CA GLY A 67 29.64 10.23 -10.24
C GLY A 67 29.77 9.21 -11.37
N SER A 68 30.66 8.22 -11.24
CA SER A 68 30.81 7.15 -12.23
C SER A 68 29.61 6.18 -12.25
N ALA A 69 29.08 5.82 -11.09
CA ALA A 69 27.93 4.91 -10.96
C ALA A 69 26.62 5.57 -11.44
N LEU A 70 26.47 6.87 -11.18
CA LEU A 70 25.32 7.66 -11.58
C LEU A 70 25.32 8.04 -13.08
N ALA A 71 26.46 7.95 -13.76
CA ALA A 71 26.57 8.25 -15.19
C ALA A 71 25.64 7.38 -16.06
N ALA A 72 25.36 6.14 -15.62
CA ALA A 72 24.43 5.23 -16.29
C ALA A 72 22.97 5.72 -16.27
N PHE A 73 22.63 6.69 -15.41
CA PHE A 73 21.30 7.26 -15.25
C PHE A 73 21.20 8.71 -15.73
N LYS A 74 22.13 9.15 -16.59
CA LYS A 74 22.24 10.55 -17.01
C LYS A 74 20.97 11.10 -17.64
N ASN A 75 20.34 10.33 -18.53
CA ASN A 75 19.10 10.72 -19.20
C ASN A 75 18.17 9.51 -19.27
N ILE A 76 17.10 9.53 -18.50
CA ILE A 76 16.10 8.46 -18.50
C ILE A 76 14.76 9.02 -18.95
N PRO A 77 14.25 8.57 -20.12
CA PRO A 77 12.94 8.97 -20.57
C PRO A 77 11.86 8.38 -19.64
N ASN A 78 10.72 9.04 -19.53
CA ASN A 78 9.56 8.55 -18.77
C ASN A 78 9.84 8.22 -17.30
N ALA A 79 10.66 9.03 -16.63
CA ALA A 79 10.97 8.87 -15.22
C ALA A 79 9.86 9.42 -14.31
N VAL A 80 8.65 8.95 -14.56
CA VAL A 80 7.40 9.27 -13.84
C VAL A 80 6.63 7.98 -13.59
N GLY A 81 5.73 7.96 -12.61
CA GLY A 81 5.00 6.72 -12.31
C GLY A 81 5.95 5.58 -11.90
N LEU A 82 5.74 4.42 -12.52
CA LEU A 82 6.62 3.25 -12.34
C LEU A 82 8.06 3.48 -12.82
N GLY A 83 8.28 4.38 -13.79
CA GLY A 83 9.64 4.76 -14.21
C GLY A 83 10.41 5.42 -13.07
N ALA A 84 9.76 6.33 -12.35
CA ALA A 84 10.32 6.98 -11.16
C ALA A 84 10.56 5.97 -10.03
N LEU A 85 9.59 5.08 -9.76
CA LEU A 85 9.73 4.03 -8.74
C LEU A 85 10.93 3.12 -9.03
N ALA A 86 11.01 2.57 -10.24
CA ALA A 86 12.09 1.66 -10.62
C ALA A 86 13.46 2.35 -10.61
N LEU A 87 13.51 3.64 -10.99
CA LEU A 87 14.74 4.41 -10.94
C LEU A 87 15.18 4.68 -9.51
N SER A 88 14.25 5.02 -8.61
CA SER A 88 14.51 5.18 -7.18
C SER A 88 15.12 3.89 -6.60
N ILE A 89 14.53 2.73 -6.90
CA ILE A 89 15.07 1.42 -6.50
C ILE A 89 16.47 1.19 -7.09
N ALA A 90 16.67 1.47 -8.38
CA ALA A 90 17.97 1.26 -9.03
C ALA A 90 19.08 2.12 -8.39
N LEU A 91 18.75 3.36 -8.05
CA LEU A 91 19.67 4.31 -7.44
C LEU A 91 19.97 3.95 -6.00
N GLU A 92 18.95 3.65 -5.19
CA GLU A 92 19.15 3.20 -3.81
C GLU A 92 19.98 1.90 -3.76
N LEU A 93 19.80 0.96 -4.70
CA LEU A 93 20.64 -0.25 -4.80
C LEU A 93 22.08 0.10 -5.16
N THR A 94 22.28 0.95 -6.16
CA THR A 94 23.60 1.38 -6.62
C THR A 94 24.36 2.05 -5.47
N ILE A 95 23.66 2.83 -4.65
CA ILE A 95 24.23 3.54 -3.51
C ILE A 95 24.50 2.58 -2.33
N SER A 96 23.61 1.63 -2.08
CA SER A 96 23.76 0.62 -1.01
C SER A 96 24.88 -0.38 -1.29
N VAL A 97 25.12 -0.74 -2.56
CA VAL A 97 26.29 -1.57 -2.93
C VAL A 97 27.61 -0.83 -2.69
N ALA A 98 27.54 0.49 -2.63
CA ALA A 98 28.69 1.35 -2.71
C ALA A 98 29.07 1.95 -1.33
N GLY A 99 28.18 1.90 -0.33
CA GLY A 99 28.44 2.24 1.08
C GLY A 99 27.81 1.22 2.07
N GLU A 100 27.93 1.43 3.39
CA GLU A 100 27.26 0.57 4.38
C GLU A 100 25.72 0.74 4.36
N GLU A 101 25.01 -0.38 4.58
CA GLU A 101 23.56 -0.51 4.47
C GLU A 101 22.80 0.52 5.31
N ARG A 102 21.76 1.08 4.69
CA ARG A 102 20.77 1.91 5.35
C ARG A 102 19.53 1.05 5.61
N GLU A 103 19.34 0.59 6.85
CA GLU A 103 18.00 0.20 7.31
C GLU A 103 17.18 1.48 7.56
N SER A 104 16.64 2.06 6.48
CA SER A 104 15.55 3.03 6.60
C SER A 104 14.25 2.30 6.32
N HIS A 105 13.34 2.28 7.29
CA HIS A 105 11.98 1.76 7.10
C HIS A 105 11.27 2.43 5.92
N ASP A 106 11.67 3.66 5.58
CA ASP A 106 11.14 4.48 4.49
C ASP A 106 11.88 4.30 3.14
N SER A 107 12.82 3.37 3.02
CA SER A 107 13.51 3.11 1.75
C SER A 107 12.60 2.45 0.71
N THR A 108 12.70 2.92 -0.54
CA THR A 108 11.94 2.37 -1.68
C THR A 108 12.37 0.93 -1.98
N LEU A 109 13.63 0.57 -1.68
CA LEU A 109 14.16 -0.79 -1.85
C LEU A 109 13.35 -1.84 -1.11
N TYR A 110 12.90 -1.51 0.09
CA TYR A 110 12.19 -2.45 0.95
C TYR A 110 10.69 -2.51 0.68
N MET A 111 10.17 -1.83 -0.36
CA MET A 111 8.75 -1.90 -0.75
C MET A 111 8.28 -3.35 -0.91
N MET A 112 9.06 -4.18 -1.61
CA MET A 112 8.70 -5.58 -1.83
C MET A 112 8.65 -6.37 -0.52
N GLN A 113 9.49 -6.04 0.45
CA GLN A 113 9.44 -6.65 1.78
C GLN A 113 8.23 -6.16 2.58
N ARG A 114 7.97 -4.85 2.64
CA ARG A 114 6.82 -4.30 3.37
C ARG A 114 5.48 -4.80 2.85
N VAL A 115 5.39 -5.07 1.55
CA VAL A 115 4.17 -5.61 0.93
C VAL A 115 4.12 -7.14 1.02
N PHE A 116 5.23 -7.85 0.81
CA PHE A 116 5.22 -9.30 0.57
C PHE A 116 6.19 -10.16 1.43
N ALA A 117 6.84 -9.62 2.47
CA ALA A 117 7.96 -10.25 3.21
C ALA A 117 7.69 -11.69 3.70
N GLU A 118 6.44 -12.04 3.99
CA GLU A 118 6.11 -13.33 4.61
C GLU A 118 5.52 -14.37 3.65
N GLU A 119 5.24 -14.00 2.39
CA GLU A 119 4.67 -14.94 1.41
C GLU A 119 5.77 -15.49 0.50
N LYS A 120 6.22 -16.71 0.78
CA LYS A 120 7.33 -17.34 0.06
C LYS A 120 7.01 -17.65 -1.42
N ALA A 121 5.74 -17.67 -1.82
CA ALA A 121 5.29 -18.04 -3.16
C ALA A 121 4.07 -17.22 -3.62
N SER A 122 4.26 -15.90 -3.77
CA SER A 122 3.21 -15.00 -4.26
C SER A 122 3.39 -14.71 -5.73
N GLY A 123 2.48 -15.21 -6.58
CA GLY A 123 2.50 -14.90 -8.02
C GLY A 123 2.42 -13.40 -8.30
N VAL A 124 1.75 -12.63 -7.44
CA VAL A 124 1.68 -11.17 -7.52
C VAL A 124 3.05 -10.55 -7.24
N ARG A 125 3.73 -10.94 -6.16
CA ARG A 125 5.08 -10.45 -5.82
C ARG A 125 6.06 -10.72 -6.95
N ASP A 126 6.09 -11.96 -7.42
CA ASP A 126 7.10 -12.42 -8.38
C ASP A 126 6.95 -11.68 -9.73
N LEU A 127 5.72 -11.36 -10.15
CA LEU A 127 5.46 -10.57 -11.35
C LEU A 127 5.84 -9.09 -11.19
N ILE A 128 5.58 -8.49 -10.03
CA ILE A 128 5.99 -7.10 -9.75
C ILE A 128 7.52 -7.00 -9.72
N GLU A 129 8.20 -7.93 -9.07
CA GLU A 129 9.66 -7.98 -9.01
C GLU A 129 10.27 -8.15 -10.40
N GLU A 130 9.74 -9.10 -11.19
CA GLU A 130 10.20 -9.32 -12.56
C GLU A 130 9.94 -8.08 -13.42
N TYR A 131 8.80 -7.41 -13.27
CA TYR A 131 8.54 -6.15 -13.97
C TYR A 131 9.55 -5.06 -13.62
N LEU A 132 9.79 -4.79 -12.33
CA LEU A 132 10.76 -3.78 -11.89
C LEU A 132 12.17 -4.11 -12.38
N LYS A 133 12.54 -5.39 -12.39
CA LYS A 133 13.78 -5.86 -12.99
C LYS A 133 13.86 -5.56 -14.49
N ARG A 134 12.83 -5.90 -15.28
CA ARG A 134 12.81 -5.63 -16.73
C ARG A 134 12.83 -4.14 -17.05
N LEU A 135 12.09 -3.34 -16.28
CA LEU A 135 12.07 -1.88 -16.44
C LEU A 135 13.47 -1.28 -16.24
N ARG A 136 14.20 -1.73 -15.21
CA ARG A 136 15.60 -1.33 -14.97
C ARG A 136 16.55 -1.77 -16.09
N MET A 137 16.40 -2.99 -16.60
CA MET A 137 17.23 -3.52 -17.68
C MET A 137 17.06 -2.73 -18.99
N TYR A 138 15.88 -2.15 -19.22
CA TYR A 138 15.51 -1.56 -20.50
C TYR A 138 15.16 -0.06 -20.42
N PHE A 139 15.60 0.67 -19.39
CA PHE A 139 15.30 2.12 -19.25
C PHE A 139 15.53 2.95 -20.54
N HIS A 140 16.57 2.61 -21.32
CA HIS A 140 16.93 3.31 -22.55
C HIS A 140 16.30 2.70 -23.82
N GLN A 141 15.37 1.74 -23.68
CA GLN A 141 14.76 1.00 -24.78
C GLN A 141 13.21 1.01 -24.64
N PRO A 142 12.53 2.15 -24.90
CA PRO A 142 11.09 2.30 -24.67
C PRO A 142 10.22 1.23 -25.32
N THR A 143 10.58 0.77 -26.53
CA THR A 143 9.86 -0.31 -27.23
C THR A 143 9.96 -1.64 -26.47
N ARG A 144 11.12 -1.98 -25.89
CA ARG A 144 11.26 -3.20 -25.08
C ARG A 144 10.53 -3.08 -23.75
N VAL A 145 10.56 -1.91 -23.12
CA VAL A 145 9.78 -1.64 -21.90
C VAL A 145 8.29 -1.83 -22.18
N LEU A 146 7.79 -1.32 -23.31
CA LEU A 146 6.39 -1.48 -23.69
C LEU A 146 6.03 -2.97 -23.86
N MET A 147 6.83 -3.73 -24.62
CA MET A 147 6.61 -5.17 -24.82
C MET A 147 6.57 -5.95 -23.51
N GLU A 148 7.52 -5.70 -22.60
CA GLU A 148 7.53 -6.35 -21.28
C GLU A 148 6.36 -5.91 -20.41
N THR A 149 5.97 -4.62 -20.47
CA THR A 149 4.82 -4.10 -19.73
C THR A 149 3.53 -4.79 -20.17
N GLU A 150 3.27 -4.87 -21.48
CA GLU A 150 2.07 -5.53 -22.04
C GLU A 150 2.04 -7.04 -21.78
N ARG A 151 3.21 -7.69 -21.67
CA ARG A 151 3.28 -9.11 -21.33
C ARG A 151 2.99 -9.35 -19.85
N LEU A 152 3.62 -8.56 -18.99
CA LEU A 152 3.55 -8.76 -17.54
C LEU A 152 2.25 -8.22 -16.93
N GLU A 153 1.63 -7.19 -17.50
CA GLU A 153 0.33 -6.69 -17.03
C GLU A 153 -0.76 -7.77 -17.11
N LYS A 154 -0.80 -8.52 -18.21
CA LYS A 154 -1.78 -9.60 -18.42
C LYS A 154 -1.60 -10.70 -17.39
N GLN A 155 -0.35 -11.12 -17.16
CA GLN A 155 -0.03 -12.13 -16.16
C GLN A 155 -0.39 -11.65 -14.75
N LEU A 156 -0.16 -10.37 -14.44
CA LEU A 156 -0.49 -9.79 -13.15
C LEU A 156 -2.01 -9.73 -12.94
N SER A 157 -2.75 -9.31 -13.96
CA SER A 157 -4.22 -9.29 -13.96
C SER A 157 -4.81 -10.68 -13.69
N GLU A 158 -4.24 -11.73 -14.30
CA GLU A 158 -4.63 -13.12 -14.04
C GLU A 158 -4.36 -13.54 -12.58
N GLN A 159 -3.17 -13.21 -12.04
CA GLN A 159 -2.84 -13.53 -10.65
C GLN A 159 -3.73 -12.76 -9.66
N LEU A 160 -4.06 -11.49 -9.94
CA LEU A 160 -4.98 -10.70 -9.13
C LEU A 160 -6.39 -11.28 -9.14
N THR A 161 -6.85 -11.79 -10.28
CA THR A 161 -8.13 -12.48 -10.39
C THR A 161 -8.14 -13.77 -9.55
N ARG A 162 -7.08 -14.57 -9.61
CA ARG A 162 -6.94 -15.78 -8.78
C ARG A 162 -6.93 -15.45 -7.29
N LEU A 163 -6.15 -14.44 -6.89
CA LEU A 163 -6.06 -14.00 -5.50
C LEU A 163 -7.39 -13.44 -4.97
N LYS A 164 -8.13 -12.68 -5.80
CA LYS A 164 -9.50 -12.27 -5.46
C LYS A 164 -10.40 -13.47 -5.22
N ASN A 165 -10.42 -14.40 -6.16
CA ASN A 165 -11.32 -15.56 -6.09
C ASN A 165 -11.02 -16.44 -4.87
N SER A 166 -9.75 -16.60 -4.49
CA SER A 166 -9.40 -17.36 -3.29
C SER A 166 -9.91 -16.71 -2.00
N MET A 167 -9.87 -15.37 -1.92
CA MET A 167 -10.42 -14.61 -0.81
C MET A 167 -11.96 -14.68 -0.75
N LEU A 168 -12.63 -14.55 -1.89
CA LEU A 168 -14.10 -14.52 -1.94
C LEU A 168 -14.72 -15.90 -1.77
N HIS A 169 -14.15 -16.93 -2.41
CA HIS A 169 -14.78 -18.23 -2.61
C HIS A 169 -14.07 -19.38 -1.89
N ASP A 170 -12.75 -19.31 -1.70
CA ASP A 170 -11.96 -20.43 -1.14
C ASP A 170 -11.62 -20.26 0.35
N ASN A 171 -12.30 -19.32 1.03
CA ASN A 171 -12.10 -18.98 2.45
C ASN A 171 -10.64 -18.61 2.80
N GLN A 172 -9.88 -18.09 1.84
CA GLN A 172 -8.51 -17.61 2.05
C GLN A 172 -8.44 -16.12 2.38
N MET A 173 -9.51 -15.56 2.94
CA MET A 173 -9.54 -14.15 3.35
C MET A 173 -8.61 -13.93 4.55
N SER A 174 -7.75 -12.92 4.44
CA SER A 174 -6.86 -12.43 5.50
C SER A 174 -6.51 -10.97 5.23
N SER A 175 -6.00 -10.28 6.24
CA SER A 175 -5.47 -8.92 6.12
C SER A 175 -4.32 -8.88 5.12
N ARG A 176 -3.49 -9.92 5.09
CA ARG A 176 -2.35 -10.07 4.18
C ARG A 176 -2.78 -10.25 2.73
N SER A 177 -3.67 -11.20 2.46
CA SER A 177 -4.17 -11.43 1.09
C SER A 177 -4.86 -10.19 0.54
N LEU A 178 -5.58 -9.44 1.39
CA LEU A 178 -6.16 -8.15 1.03
C LEU A 178 -5.08 -7.12 0.70
N LYS A 179 -4.04 -6.98 1.54
CA LYS A 179 -2.89 -6.09 1.27
C LYS A 179 -2.19 -6.42 -0.05
N HIS A 180 -1.96 -7.70 -0.33
CA HIS A 180 -1.32 -8.13 -1.57
C HIS A 180 -2.19 -7.77 -2.79
N TRP A 181 -3.50 -7.98 -2.68
CA TRP A 181 -4.42 -7.64 -3.75
C TRP A 181 -4.52 -6.13 -3.97
N THR A 182 -4.64 -5.31 -2.92
CA THR A 182 -4.73 -3.84 -3.03
C THR A 182 -3.47 -3.25 -3.66
N ASN A 183 -2.29 -3.68 -3.20
CA ASN A 183 -1.01 -3.24 -3.76
C ASN A 183 -0.81 -3.72 -5.20
N GLY A 184 -1.14 -4.98 -5.49
CA GLY A 184 -1.02 -5.50 -6.85
C GLY A 184 -1.98 -4.85 -7.83
N ALA A 185 -3.23 -4.56 -7.42
CA ALA A 185 -4.21 -3.83 -8.23
C ALA A 185 -3.75 -2.39 -8.52
N ALA A 186 -3.27 -1.68 -7.49
CA ALA A 186 -2.68 -0.35 -7.65
C ALA A 186 -1.48 -0.37 -8.61
N PHE A 187 -0.59 -1.37 -8.47
CA PHE A 187 0.57 -1.54 -9.33
C PHE A 187 0.17 -1.82 -10.78
N HIS A 188 -0.81 -2.72 -10.99
CA HIS A 188 -1.30 -3.06 -12.31
C HIS A 188 -1.88 -1.84 -13.05
N LEU A 189 -2.66 -1.00 -12.36
CA LEU A 189 -3.15 0.25 -12.96
C LEU A 189 -2.01 1.18 -13.38
N GLN A 190 -0.96 1.26 -12.57
CA GLN A 190 0.23 2.02 -12.93
C GLN A 190 0.98 1.41 -14.13
N MET A 191 0.95 0.09 -14.32
CA MET A 191 1.49 -0.56 -15.52
C MET A 191 0.70 -0.16 -16.76
N LEU A 192 -0.63 -0.15 -16.69
CA LEU A 192 -1.48 0.27 -17.82
C LEU A 192 -1.27 1.74 -18.18
N ILE A 193 -1.17 2.62 -17.18
CA ILE A 193 -0.84 4.04 -17.38
C ILE A 193 0.55 4.18 -18.02
N HIS A 194 1.53 3.41 -17.55
CA HIS A 194 2.89 3.42 -18.12
C HIS A 194 2.91 2.92 -19.57
N ALA A 195 2.18 1.85 -19.89
CA ALA A 195 2.04 1.36 -21.26
C ALA A 195 1.38 2.42 -22.18
N ALA A 196 0.32 3.08 -21.70
CA ALA A 196 -0.33 4.16 -22.45
C ALA A 196 0.62 5.32 -22.72
N ARG A 197 1.42 5.76 -21.72
CA ARG A 197 2.46 6.78 -21.91
C ARG A 197 3.45 6.41 -23.01
N LEU A 198 3.96 5.18 -22.99
CA LEU A 198 4.93 4.70 -23.98
C LEU A 198 4.34 4.67 -25.39
N LYS A 199 3.07 4.26 -25.55
CA LYS A 199 2.37 4.26 -26.84
C LYS A 199 2.14 5.66 -27.39
N MET A 200 1.76 6.58 -26.51
CA MET A 200 1.55 7.99 -26.87
C MET A 200 2.81 8.66 -27.42
N GLN A 201 4.01 8.19 -27.05
CA GLN A 201 5.27 8.71 -27.57
C GLN A 201 5.68 8.12 -28.91
N SER A 202 5.16 6.93 -29.26
CA SER A 202 5.52 6.24 -30.49
C SER A 202 4.67 6.63 -31.71
N THR A 203 3.56 7.37 -31.52
CA THR A 203 2.58 7.61 -32.58
C THR A 203 2.26 9.09 -32.78
N SER A 204 2.08 9.51 -34.03
CA SER A 204 1.67 10.88 -34.40
C SER A 204 0.19 11.17 -34.17
N GLU A 205 -0.67 10.15 -34.04
CA GLU A 205 -2.12 10.27 -33.86
C GLU A 205 -2.50 10.23 -32.37
N HIS A 206 -2.51 11.40 -31.74
CA HIS A 206 -2.54 11.48 -30.28
C HIS A 206 -3.94 11.39 -29.67
N LYS A 207 -4.99 11.91 -30.32
CA LYS A 207 -6.27 12.15 -29.63
C LYS A 207 -7.15 10.91 -29.49
N GLU A 208 -7.34 10.14 -30.57
CA GLU A 208 -8.18 8.93 -30.55
C GLU A 208 -7.54 7.80 -29.76
N GLN A 209 -6.22 7.62 -29.88
CA GLN A 209 -5.46 6.63 -29.11
C GLN A 209 -5.48 6.94 -27.60
N LEU A 210 -5.35 8.21 -27.24
CA LEU A 210 -5.44 8.65 -25.85
C LEU A 210 -6.81 8.34 -25.23
N GLN A 211 -7.90 8.64 -25.94
CA GLN A 211 -9.27 8.33 -25.48
C GLN A 211 -9.48 6.82 -25.34
N PHE A 212 -8.96 6.02 -26.27
CA PHE A 212 -9.03 4.57 -26.21
C PHE A 212 -8.30 4.03 -24.97
N HIS A 213 -7.06 4.45 -24.74
CA HIS A 213 -6.28 4.04 -23.57
C HIS A 213 -6.92 4.48 -22.26
N GLN A 214 -7.41 5.72 -22.20
CA GLN A 214 -8.12 6.25 -21.04
C GLN A 214 -9.35 5.40 -20.74
N THR A 215 -10.18 5.11 -21.75
CA THR A 215 -11.41 4.31 -21.57
C THR A 215 -11.09 2.90 -21.08
N SER A 216 -10.06 2.27 -21.64
CA SER A 216 -9.61 0.94 -21.21
C SER A 216 -9.12 0.94 -19.76
N ILE A 217 -8.33 1.92 -19.35
CA ILE A 217 -7.85 2.04 -17.97
C ILE A 217 -9.00 2.33 -17.00
N ILE A 218 -9.94 3.21 -17.38
CA ILE A 218 -11.14 3.50 -16.57
C ILE A 218 -12.00 2.26 -16.37
N SER A 219 -12.15 1.41 -17.41
CA SER A 219 -12.87 0.14 -17.28
C SER A 219 -12.22 -0.79 -16.24
N VAL A 220 -10.89 -0.93 -16.26
CA VAL A 220 -10.15 -1.73 -15.27
C VAL A 220 -10.26 -1.11 -13.86
N LEU A 221 -10.19 0.21 -13.75
CA LEU A 221 -10.42 0.94 -12.50
C LEU A 221 -11.80 0.63 -11.91
N ASP A 222 -12.85 0.68 -12.73
CA ASP A 222 -14.22 0.39 -12.30
C ASP A 222 -14.36 -1.07 -11.85
N CYS A 223 -13.71 -2.02 -12.54
CA CYS A 223 -13.62 -3.41 -12.10
C CYS A 223 -12.93 -3.56 -10.74
N TYR A 224 -11.78 -2.89 -10.53
CA TYR A 224 -11.07 -2.95 -9.26
C TYR A 224 -11.80 -2.25 -8.12
N GLN A 225 -12.50 -1.16 -8.39
CA GLN A 225 -13.34 -0.52 -7.39
C GLN A 225 -14.50 -1.46 -6.96
N PHE A 226 -15.14 -2.12 -7.92
CA PHE A 226 -16.18 -3.11 -7.64
C PHE A 226 -15.64 -4.32 -6.86
N ASP A 227 -14.50 -4.86 -7.28
CA ASP A 227 -13.85 -5.98 -6.60
C ASP A 227 -13.41 -5.60 -5.17
N LEU A 228 -12.90 -4.38 -4.96
CA LEU A 228 -12.52 -3.89 -3.64
C LEU A 228 -13.71 -3.86 -2.69
N GLU A 229 -14.88 -3.38 -3.13
CA GLU A 229 -16.08 -3.35 -2.28
C GLU A 229 -16.49 -4.76 -1.84
N GLN A 230 -16.50 -5.74 -2.76
CA GLN A 230 -16.77 -7.14 -2.42
C GLN A 230 -15.74 -7.71 -1.45
N LEU A 231 -14.46 -7.41 -1.66
CA LEU A 231 -13.38 -7.86 -0.79
C LEU A 231 -13.48 -7.23 0.60
N LEU A 232 -13.81 -5.94 0.71
CA LEU A 232 -14.01 -5.25 1.99
C LEU A 232 -15.19 -5.81 2.76
N ASP A 233 -16.31 -6.13 2.08
CA ASP A 233 -17.46 -6.78 2.73
C ASP A 233 -17.11 -8.17 3.27
N LYS A 234 -16.42 -8.98 2.45
CA LYS A 234 -15.94 -10.31 2.87
C LYS A 234 -14.92 -10.20 4.00
N TYR A 235 -14.03 -9.21 3.95
CA TYR A 235 -13.03 -8.94 4.98
C TYR A 235 -13.67 -8.47 6.29
N LYS A 236 -14.72 -7.65 6.22
CA LYS A 236 -15.53 -7.26 7.39
C LYS A 236 -16.15 -8.48 8.06
N ALA A 237 -16.77 -9.37 7.28
CA ALA A 237 -17.32 -10.62 7.80
C ALA A 237 -16.24 -11.51 8.43
N TYR A 238 -15.06 -11.59 7.79
CA TYR A 238 -13.91 -12.31 8.32
C TYR A 238 -13.44 -11.74 9.67
N LYS A 239 -13.28 -10.41 9.79
CA LYS A 239 -12.91 -9.74 11.04
C LYS A 239 -13.93 -9.91 12.16
N LYS A 240 -15.23 -9.99 11.85
CA LYS A 240 -16.27 -10.37 12.84
C LYS A 240 -16.05 -11.75 13.44
N SER A 241 -15.38 -12.66 12.72
CA SER A 241 -15.06 -14.02 13.21
C SER A 241 -13.73 -14.11 13.98
N THR A 242 -12.76 -13.23 13.68
CA THR A 242 -11.43 -13.24 14.29
C THR A 242 -11.31 -12.33 15.49
N ILE A 243 -12.02 -11.19 15.49
CA ILE A 243 -11.98 -10.21 16.57
C ILE A 243 -12.96 -10.60 17.69
N LYS A 244 -12.44 -10.63 18.91
CA LYS A 244 -13.20 -10.87 20.14
C LYS A 244 -13.01 -9.71 21.10
N ILE A 245 -14.05 -9.43 21.87
CA ILE A 245 -14.00 -8.46 22.96
C ILE A 245 -14.21 -9.24 24.25
N SER A 246 -13.20 -9.22 25.11
CA SER A 246 -13.23 -9.90 26.40
C SER A 246 -13.42 -8.89 27.53
N HIS A 247 -14.10 -9.34 28.58
CA HIS A 247 -14.14 -8.66 29.88
C HIS A 247 -13.51 -9.62 30.90
N PRO A 248 -12.24 -9.43 31.30
CA PRO A 248 -11.53 -10.35 32.18
C PRO A 248 -12.24 -10.56 33.52
N ALA A 249 -12.88 -9.51 34.06
CA ALA A 249 -13.57 -9.56 35.35
C ALA A 249 -14.93 -10.31 35.31
N ARG A 250 -15.36 -10.85 34.17
CA ARG A 250 -16.57 -11.71 34.10
C ARG A 250 -16.36 -13.03 34.87
N TRP A 251 -15.11 -13.49 34.95
CA TRP A 251 -14.71 -14.66 35.76
C TRP A 251 -14.72 -14.36 37.27
N VAL A 252 -14.34 -13.15 37.67
CA VAL A 252 -14.34 -12.72 39.08
C VAL A 252 -15.78 -12.52 39.58
N ALA A 253 -16.66 -11.96 38.76
CA ALA A 253 -18.07 -11.78 39.07
C ALA A 253 -18.85 -13.10 39.27
N LEU A 254 -18.48 -14.16 38.54
CA LEU A 254 -19.04 -15.51 38.71
C LEU A 254 -18.64 -16.17 40.03
N LEU A 255 -17.46 -15.83 40.56
CA LEU A 255 -16.91 -16.41 41.79
C LEU A 255 -17.22 -15.57 43.05
N HIS A 256 -17.35 -14.24 42.92
CA HIS A 256 -17.60 -13.32 44.04
C HIS A 256 -18.56 -12.17 43.66
N PRO A 257 -19.88 -12.38 43.76
CA PRO A 257 -20.90 -11.39 43.36
C PRO A 257 -20.84 -10.06 44.13
N LEU A 258 -20.34 -10.09 45.38
CA LEU A 258 -20.27 -8.91 46.26
C LEU A 258 -19.12 -7.94 45.93
N LEU A 259 -18.14 -8.34 45.12
CA LEU A 259 -17.02 -7.46 44.71
C LEU A 259 -17.38 -6.54 43.54
N ILE A 260 -18.47 -6.80 42.83
CA ILE A 260 -18.85 -6.12 41.57
C ILE A 260 -19.07 -4.60 41.75
N LEU A 261 -19.38 -4.15 42.97
CA LEU A 261 -19.64 -2.74 43.28
C LEU A 261 -18.40 -1.85 43.31
N THR A 262 -17.18 -2.42 43.26
CA THR A 262 -15.91 -1.66 43.37
C THR A 262 -14.92 -1.94 42.23
N THR A 263 -15.22 -2.88 41.34
CA THR A 263 -14.29 -3.30 40.28
C THR A 263 -14.43 -2.45 39.03
N HIS A 264 -13.35 -1.78 38.65
CA HIS A 264 -13.20 -1.20 37.32
C HIS A 264 -13.47 -2.27 36.25
N HIS A 265 -14.44 -2.01 35.36
CA HIS A 265 -14.73 -2.89 34.23
C HIS A 265 -13.60 -2.81 33.21
N LEU A 266 -12.77 -3.84 33.18
CA LEU A 266 -11.65 -3.96 32.24
C LEU A 266 -12.14 -4.62 30.95
N TRP A 267 -11.79 -4.02 29.82
CA TRP A 267 -12.13 -4.51 28.48
C TRP A 267 -10.86 -4.69 27.66
N GLU A 268 -10.79 -5.76 26.87
CA GLU A 268 -9.71 -5.98 25.90
C GLU A 268 -10.29 -6.38 24.54
N VAL A 269 -9.62 -5.96 23.47
CA VAL A 269 -9.86 -6.42 22.10
C VAL A 269 -8.77 -7.43 21.76
N GLN A 270 -9.16 -8.58 21.23
CA GLN A 270 -8.26 -9.61 20.74
C GLN A 270 -8.52 -9.87 19.26
N ASP A 271 -7.49 -9.86 18.42
CA ASP A 271 -7.57 -10.38 17.06
C ASP A 271 -6.82 -11.71 16.96
N LYS A 272 -7.57 -12.78 16.67
CA LYS A 272 -7.01 -14.12 16.51
C LYS A 272 -6.12 -14.27 15.28
N GLU A 273 -6.39 -13.54 14.21
CA GLU A 273 -5.57 -13.61 13.01
C GLU A 273 -4.15 -13.13 13.30
N LEU A 274 -4.04 -12.00 14.02
CA LEU A 274 -2.77 -11.40 14.36
C LEU A 274 -2.12 -12.02 15.59
N ASN A 275 -2.85 -12.85 16.33
CA ASN A 275 -2.46 -13.38 17.63
C ASN A 275 -2.04 -12.26 18.61
N ARG A 276 -2.82 -11.16 18.63
CA ARG A 276 -2.53 -9.95 19.43
C ARG A 276 -3.73 -9.56 20.29
N LYS A 277 -3.46 -8.76 21.32
CA LYS A 277 -4.45 -8.19 22.25
C LYS A 277 -4.15 -6.72 22.53
N SER A 278 -5.20 -5.94 22.76
CA SER A 278 -5.08 -4.54 23.18
C SER A 278 -4.73 -4.48 24.67
N PRO A 279 -4.28 -3.32 25.17
CA PRO A 279 -4.21 -3.07 26.60
C PRO A 279 -5.62 -3.13 27.18
N THR A 280 -5.72 -3.43 28.47
CA THR A 280 -7.00 -3.44 29.17
C THR A 280 -7.48 -2.02 29.43
N LEU A 281 -8.72 -1.74 29.07
CA LEU A 281 -9.36 -0.44 29.23
C LEU A 281 -10.34 -0.48 30.40
N SER A 282 -10.16 0.40 31.38
CA SER A 282 -11.18 0.66 32.39
C SER A 282 -12.25 1.60 31.81
N PHE A 283 -13.48 1.12 31.67
CA PHE A 283 -14.59 1.97 31.24
C PHE A 283 -15.83 1.71 32.11
N ASN A 284 -16.31 2.75 32.80
CA ASN A 284 -17.42 2.63 33.73
C ASN A 284 -18.77 2.62 32.99
N ILE A 285 -19.20 1.43 32.57
CA ILE A 285 -20.47 1.21 31.88
C ILE A 285 -21.21 0.06 32.59
N PHE A 286 -22.10 0.40 33.51
CA PHE A 286 -23.11 -0.55 34.01
C PHE A 286 -24.33 -0.63 33.07
N SER A 287 -24.57 0.41 32.25
CA SER A 287 -25.80 0.58 31.46
C SER A 287 -25.76 0.04 30.03
N VAL A 288 -24.59 -0.36 29.48
CA VAL A 288 -24.45 -0.81 28.07
C VAL A 288 -23.95 -2.27 27.96
N LEU A 289 -23.70 -2.94 29.10
CA LEU A 289 -23.22 -4.33 29.19
C LEU A 289 -24.04 -5.39 28.43
N PRO A 290 -25.39 -5.35 28.35
CA PRO A 290 -26.16 -6.40 27.70
C PRO A 290 -26.08 -6.38 26.16
N TYR A 291 -25.53 -5.34 25.55
CA TYR A 291 -25.70 -5.06 24.11
C TYR A 291 -24.40 -5.01 23.31
N PHE A 292 -23.26 -5.34 23.93
CA PHE A 292 -21.97 -5.20 23.26
C PHE A 292 -21.50 -6.53 22.65
N SER A 293 -21.50 -6.58 21.32
CA SER A 293 -20.96 -7.71 20.54
C SER A 293 -19.71 -7.29 19.79
N SER A 294 -18.83 -8.26 19.49
CA SER A 294 -17.69 -8.03 18.58
C SER A 294 -18.16 -7.51 17.22
N CYS A 295 -19.33 -7.91 16.75
CA CYS A 295 -19.92 -7.41 15.51
C CYS A 295 -20.12 -5.89 15.52
N VAL A 296 -20.69 -5.34 16.59
CA VAL A 296 -20.92 -3.88 16.72
C VAL A 296 -19.61 -3.10 16.72
N TYR A 297 -18.58 -3.62 17.39
CA TYR A 297 -17.25 -3.03 17.36
C TYR A 297 -16.62 -3.09 15.97
N VAL A 298 -16.67 -4.24 15.28
CA VAL A 298 -16.10 -4.38 13.94
C VAL A 298 -16.83 -3.48 12.95
N ASP A 299 -18.15 -3.32 13.05
CA ASP A 299 -18.90 -2.37 12.24
C ASP A 299 -18.38 -0.94 12.47
N TYR A 300 -18.26 -0.51 13.72
CA TYR A 300 -17.70 0.81 14.06
C TYR A 300 -16.25 0.97 13.59
N MET A 301 -15.42 -0.05 13.77
CA MET A 301 -14.01 -0.05 13.34
C MET A 301 -13.93 0.21 11.84
N PHE A 302 -14.68 -0.53 11.02
CA PHE A 302 -14.67 -0.35 9.56
C PHE A 302 -15.14 1.04 9.13
N ASP A 303 -16.12 1.62 9.81
CA ASP A 303 -16.64 2.96 9.49
C ASP A 303 -15.63 4.08 9.85
N ASN A 304 -14.70 3.81 10.78
CA ASN A 304 -13.78 4.80 11.32
C ASN A 304 -12.31 4.54 10.98
N TRP A 305 -11.97 3.40 10.40
CA TRP A 305 -10.60 3.04 10.02
C TRP A 305 -10.13 3.85 8.80
N ALA A 306 -9.10 4.68 9.01
CA ALA A 306 -8.54 5.58 7.99
C ALA A 306 -8.13 4.85 6.71
N GLN A 307 -7.43 3.71 6.81
CA GLN A 307 -6.94 2.98 5.63
C GLN A 307 -8.05 2.51 4.69
N ILE A 308 -9.23 2.14 5.21
CA ILE A 308 -10.38 1.76 4.36
C ILE A 308 -10.86 2.96 3.54
N LYS A 309 -10.90 4.15 4.16
CA LYS A 309 -11.28 5.39 3.48
C LYS A 309 -10.25 5.76 2.41
N GLU A 310 -8.97 5.66 2.73
CA GLU A 310 -7.87 5.91 1.80
C GLU A 310 -7.89 4.95 0.61
N LEU A 311 -8.10 3.65 0.83
CA LEU A 311 -8.23 2.66 -0.24
C LEU A 311 -9.39 2.99 -1.18
N LYS A 312 -10.56 3.33 -0.64
CA LYS A 312 -11.72 3.73 -1.46
C LYS A 312 -11.46 5.01 -2.25
N SER A 313 -10.79 5.99 -1.63
CA SER A 313 -10.44 7.26 -2.29
C SER A 313 -9.42 7.04 -3.41
N TYR A 314 -8.41 6.19 -3.20
CA TYR A 314 -7.30 5.99 -4.12
C TYR A 314 -7.76 5.70 -5.56
N PHE A 315 -8.66 4.73 -5.76
CA PHE A 315 -9.13 4.37 -7.09
C PHE A 315 -9.98 5.47 -7.73
N GLY A 316 -10.79 6.19 -6.94
CA GLY A 316 -11.56 7.35 -7.41
C GLY A 316 -10.67 8.52 -7.81
N ASP A 317 -9.66 8.84 -7.00
CA ASP A 317 -8.68 9.89 -7.26
C ASP A 317 -7.84 9.57 -8.49
N LEU A 318 -7.45 8.30 -8.64
CA LEU A 318 -6.71 7.82 -9.80
C LEU A 318 -7.55 7.96 -11.07
N LYS A 319 -8.83 7.57 -11.04
CA LYS A 319 -9.77 7.72 -12.16
C LYS A 319 -9.85 9.16 -12.67
N ASN A 320 -9.90 10.13 -11.75
CA ASN A 320 -9.96 11.56 -12.10
C ASN A 320 -8.65 12.08 -12.70
N LYS A 321 -7.50 11.47 -12.34
CA LYS A 321 -6.16 11.90 -12.76
C LYS A 321 -5.62 11.10 -13.95
N THR A 322 -6.29 10.04 -14.39
CA THR A 322 -5.80 9.12 -15.43
C THR A 322 -5.32 9.84 -16.69
N MET A 323 -6.08 10.84 -17.17
CA MET A 323 -5.71 11.58 -18.37
C MET A 323 -4.40 12.34 -18.20
N ASP A 324 -4.30 13.14 -17.14
CA ASP A 324 -3.11 13.93 -16.83
C ASP A 324 -1.90 13.03 -16.60
N LEU A 325 -2.13 11.87 -15.96
CA LEU A 325 -1.10 10.87 -15.77
C LEU A 325 -0.61 10.33 -17.11
N ILE A 326 -1.48 9.93 -18.05
CA ILE A 326 -1.04 9.42 -19.36
C ILE A 326 -0.26 10.49 -20.15
N LEU A 327 -0.67 11.76 -20.06
CA LEU A 327 -0.01 12.87 -20.73
C LEU A 327 1.31 13.30 -20.07
N GLN A 328 1.52 12.90 -18.81
CA GLN A 328 2.74 13.22 -18.09
C GLN A 328 3.95 12.58 -18.77
N ASN A 329 4.83 13.44 -19.25
CA ASN A 329 6.13 13.07 -19.78
C ASN A 329 7.20 13.93 -19.13
N SER A 330 8.04 13.32 -18.30
CA SER A 330 9.18 14.01 -17.72
C SER A 330 10.40 13.10 -17.85
N GLU A 331 11.47 13.68 -18.37
CA GLU A 331 12.78 13.05 -18.41
C GLU A 331 13.50 13.34 -17.10
N PHE A 332 14.08 12.29 -16.52
CA PHE A 332 15.00 12.46 -15.41
C PHE A 332 16.40 12.74 -15.95
N ASN A 333 17.04 13.75 -15.39
CA ASN A 333 18.42 14.07 -15.65
C ASN A 333 19.16 14.26 -14.32
N ILE A 334 20.10 13.35 -14.04
CA ILE A 334 20.88 13.36 -12.79
C ILE A 334 21.69 14.64 -12.59
N GLN A 335 22.00 15.39 -13.66
CA GLN A 335 22.73 16.66 -13.57
C GLN A 335 21.88 17.79 -12.99
N LYS A 336 20.54 17.65 -12.99
CA LYS A 336 19.63 18.59 -12.30
C LYS A 336 19.65 18.39 -10.79
N VAL A 337 20.13 17.24 -10.32
CA VAL A 337 20.31 16.98 -8.89
C VAL A 337 21.55 17.75 -8.45
N GLN A 338 21.34 18.82 -7.67
CA GLN A 338 22.42 19.67 -7.21
C GLN A 338 23.31 18.90 -6.24
N PHE A 339 24.55 18.65 -6.65
CA PHE A 339 25.62 18.24 -5.73
C PHE A 339 26.02 19.49 -4.93
N VAL A 340 25.33 19.75 -3.82
CA VAL A 340 25.70 20.79 -2.85
C VAL A 340 26.56 20.19 -1.75
#